data_AF-A0A366K4X1-F1
#
_entry.id   AF-A0A366K4X1-F1
#
_cell.length_a   1.000
_cell.length_b   1.000
_cell.length_c   1.000
_cell.angle_alpha   90.00
_cell.angle_beta   90.00
_cell.angle_gamma   90.00
#
_symmetry.space_group_name_H-M   'P 1'
#
loop_
_entity.id
_entity.type
_entity.pdbx_description
1 polymer ?
#
loop_
_entity_poly.entity_id
_entity_poly.type
_entity_poly.pdbx_seq_one_letter_code
_entity_poly.pdbx_strand_id
1 'polypeptide(L)'
;MMNSKELEERIIQNYQGEEKMMILVFAQWCINHNLDPEEIYLKAYPEQRKNISLQEALELTVPKEEAGDVPDETLLGVLSMFGNDDLAFVVMEELKKMKKGS
;
A
#
# COMPACT_ATOMS: atom_id res chain seq x y z
N MET A 1 10.01 -34.08 10.92
CA MET A 1 10.92 -33.12 10.26
C MET A 1 10.10 -32.44 9.20
N MET A 2 9.99 -31.11 9.23
CA MET A 2 9.36 -30.38 8.13
C MET A 2 10.19 -30.59 6.86
N ASN A 3 9.51 -30.89 5.76
CA ASN A 3 10.17 -31.02 4.46
C ASN A 3 10.52 -29.62 3.94
N SER A 4 11.69 -29.43 3.32
CA SER A 4 12.17 -28.11 2.86
C SER A 4 11.13 -27.39 1.98
N LYS A 5 10.34 -28.15 1.21
CA LYS A 5 9.26 -27.60 0.38
C LYS A 5 8.11 -26.95 1.19
N GLU A 6 7.72 -27.54 2.31
CA GLU A 6 6.67 -26.96 3.19
C GLU A 6 7.16 -25.69 3.89
N LEU A 7 8.47 -25.59 4.15
CA LEU A 7 9.09 -24.39 4.71
C LEU A 7 9.14 -23.27 3.68
N GLU A 8 9.55 -23.56 2.44
CA GLU A 8 9.55 -22.61 1.33
C GLU A 8 8.15 -22.06 1.04
N GLU A 9 7.14 -22.93 0.96
CA GLU A 9 5.75 -22.53 0.73
C GLU A 9 5.25 -21.60 1.85
N ARG A 10 5.54 -21.90 3.12
CA ARG A 10 5.19 -21.03 4.24
C ARG A 10 5.89 -19.68 4.20
N ILE A 11 7.16 -19.65 3.81
CA ILE A 11 7.90 -18.40 3.65
C ILE A 11 7.23 -17.54 2.57
N ILE A 12 6.96 -18.11 1.39
CA ILE A 12 6.29 -17.41 0.30
C ILE A 12 4.91 -16.88 0.73
N GLN A 13 4.11 -17.69 1.41
CA GLN A 13 2.78 -17.29 1.88
C GLN A 13 2.84 -16.13 2.88
N ASN A 14 3.81 -16.15 3.81
CA ASN A 14 3.98 -15.06 4.77
C ASN A 14 4.35 -13.76 4.04
N TYR A 15 5.33 -13.80 3.12
CA TYR A 15 5.71 -12.61 2.34
C TYR A 15 4.54 -12.05 1.53
N GLN A 16 3.74 -12.91 0.89
CA GLN A 16 2.55 -12.48 0.14
C GLN A 16 1.49 -11.84 1.05
N GLY A 17 1.29 -12.38 2.26
CA GLY A 17 0.37 -11.80 3.24
C GLY A 17 0.83 -10.44 3.75
N GLU A 18 2.13 -10.30 4.02
CA GLU A 18 2.74 -9.05 4.45
C GLU A 18 2.65 -7.97 3.36
N GLU A 19 2.91 -8.32 2.10
CA GLU A 19 2.76 -7.41 0.96
C GLU A 19 1.32 -6.91 0.80
N LYS A 20 0.32 -7.81 0.89
CA LYS A 20 -1.10 -7.42 0.84
C LYS A 20 -1.47 -6.45 1.96
N MET A 21 -0.93 -6.66 3.17
CA MET A 21 -1.16 -5.75 4.28
C MET A 21 -0.58 -4.36 4.01
N MET A 22 0.63 -4.27 3.44
CA MET A 22 1.24 -2.99 3.05
C MET A 22 0.38 -2.25 2.03
N ILE A 23 -0.12 -2.96 1.00
CA ILE A 23 -0.99 -2.37 -0.03
C ILE A 23 -2.33 -1.92 0.58
N LEU A 24 -2.88 -2.65 1.54
CA LEU A 24 -4.10 -2.26 2.24
C LEU A 24 -3.91 -0.97 3.05
N VAL A 25 -2.79 -0.83 3.78
CA VAL A 25 -2.46 0.40 4.52
C VAL A 25 -2.32 1.58 3.57
N PHE A 26 -1.67 1.39 2.42
CA PHE A 26 -1.59 2.39 1.35
C PHE A 26 -2.97 2.79 0.82
N ALA A 27 -3.80 1.82 0.45
CA ALA A 27 -5.13 2.07 -0.09
C ALA A 27 -6.02 2.81 0.93
N GLN A 28 -5.95 2.41 2.20
CA GLN A 28 -6.71 3.05 3.28
C GLN A 28 -6.26 4.50 3.51
N TRP A 29 -4.94 4.77 3.47
CA TRP A 29 -4.42 6.13 3.56
C TRP A 29 -4.91 7.01 2.41
N CYS A 30 -4.89 6.50 1.16
CA CYS A 30 -5.45 7.22 0.03
C CYS A 30 -6.93 7.59 0.26
N ILE A 31 -7.74 6.66 0.78
CA ILE A 31 -9.15 6.92 1.14
C ILE A 31 -9.26 7.97 2.27
N ASN A 32 -8.41 7.90 3.31
CA ASN A 32 -8.41 8.92 4.38
C ASN A 32 -8.16 10.34 3.83
N HIS A 33 -7.42 10.45 2.73
CA HIS A 33 -7.06 11.72 2.09
C HIS A 33 -7.92 12.07 0.86
N ASN A 34 -8.99 11.32 0.56
CA ASN A 34 -9.81 11.48 -0.65
C ASN A 34 -9.00 11.39 -1.96
N LEU A 35 -7.97 10.55 -1.98
CA LEU A 35 -7.19 10.22 -3.17
C LEU A 35 -7.66 8.90 -3.78
N ASP A 36 -7.53 8.78 -5.10
CA ASP A 36 -7.70 7.51 -5.80
C ASP A 36 -6.43 6.65 -5.65
N PRO A 37 -6.47 5.50 -4.95
CA PRO A 37 -5.30 4.65 -4.75
C PRO A 37 -4.73 4.12 -6.06
N GLU A 38 -5.56 3.85 -7.08
CA GLU A 38 -5.11 3.39 -8.40
C GLU A 38 -4.32 4.49 -9.11
N GLU A 39 -4.81 5.73 -9.09
CA GLU A 39 -4.07 6.85 -9.69
C GLU A 39 -2.72 7.09 -9.02
N ILE A 40 -2.67 7.01 -7.68
CA ILE A 40 -1.41 7.18 -6.94
C ILE A 40 -0.45 6.03 -7.24
N TYR A 41 -0.95 4.80 -7.25
CA TYR A 41 -0.14 3.63 -7.57
C TYR A 41 0.42 3.68 -9.00
N LEU A 42 -0.40 4.11 -9.96
CA LEU A 42 -0.01 4.23 -11.37
C LEU A 42 1.06 5.31 -11.61
N LYS A 43 1.11 6.35 -10.79
CA LYS A 43 2.19 7.35 -10.85
C LYS A 43 3.55 6.74 -10.51
N ALA A 44 3.59 5.82 -9.54
CA ALA A 44 4.82 5.11 -9.16
C ALA A 44 5.16 4.01 -10.17
N TYR A 45 4.14 3.29 -10.67
CA TYR A 45 4.31 2.15 -11.56
C TYR A 45 3.45 2.24 -12.84
N PRO A 46 3.80 3.12 -13.80
CA PRO A 46 2.99 3.37 -15.00
C PRO A 46 2.75 2.14 -15.88
N GLU A 47 3.70 1.19 -15.85
CA GLU A 47 3.65 -0.06 -16.62
C GLU A 47 2.75 -1.11 -15.95
N GLN A 48 2.41 -0.97 -14.67
CA GLN A 48 1.62 -1.93 -13.89
C GLN A 48 0.13 -1.55 -13.82
N ARG A 49 -0.47 -1.25 -14.99
CA ARG A 49 -1.87 -0.77 -15.08
C ARG A 49 -2.95 -1.70 -14.52
N LYS A 50 -2.63 -2.96 -14.25
CA LYS A 50 -3.54 -3.94 -13.66
C LYS A 50 -2.83 -4.69 -12.55
N ASN A 51 -2.57 -4.00 -11.44
CA ASN A 51 -2.02 -4.64 -10.27
C ASN A 51 -3.13 -5.38 -9.51
N ILE A 52 -3.10 -6.72 -9.55
CA ILE A 52 -4.09 -7.57 -8.91
C ILE A 52 -4.10 -7.37 -7.39
N SER A 53 -2.92 -7.24 -6.77
CA SER A 53 -2.80 -7.06 -5.33
C SER A 53 -3.44 -5.75 -4.86
N LEU A 54 -3.35 -4.68 -5.67
CA LEU A 54 -4.05 -3.42 -5.39
C LEU A 54 -5.56 -3.58 -5.49
N GLN A 55 -6.06 -4.28 -6.52
CA GLN A 55 -7.49 -4.53 -6.67
C GLN A 55 -8.06 -5.33 -5.49
N GLU A 56 -7.37 -6.41 -5.09
CA GLU A 56 -7.76 -7.20 -3.93
C GLU A 56 -7.73 -6.38 -2.62
N ALA A 57 -6.76 -5.48 -2.47
CA ALA A 57 -6.71 -4.60 -1.30
C ALA A 57 -7.87 -3.59 -1.28
N LEU A 58 -8.24 -3.04 -2.43
CA LEU A 58 -9.38 -2.11 -2.55
C LEU A 58 -10.70 -2.77 -2.14
N GLU A 59 -10.92 -4.04 -2.48
CA GLU A 59 -12.11 -4.80 -2.05
C GLU A 59 -12.19 -4.99 -0.52
N LEU A 60 -11.06 -4.87 0.18
CA LEU A 60 -10.95 -5.00 1.63
C LEU A 60 -10.90 -3.66 2.36
N THR A 61 -10.75 -2.54 1.64
CA THR A 61 -10.79 -1.21 2.26
C THR A 61 -12.19 -0.88 2.76
N VAL A 62 -12.25 -0.10 3.84
CA VAL A 62 -13.51 0.42 4.37
C VAL A 62 -13.58 1.94 4.17
N PRO A 63 -14.77 2.54 4.13
CA PRO A 63 -14.93 3.98 4.02
C PRO A 63 -14.16 4.71 5.13
N LYS A 64 -13.72 5.95 4.87
CA LYS A 64 -13.03 6.79 5.87
C LYS A 64 -13.78 6.91 7.20
N GLU A 65 -15.10 6.84 7.16
CA GLU A 65 -15.97 6.92 8.35
C GLU A 65 -15.87 5.69 9.26
N GLU A 66 -15.45 4.55 8.69
CA GLU A 66 -15.33 3.26 9.37
C GLU A 66 -13.86 2.88 9.63
N ALA A 67 -12.93 3.41 8.83
CA ALA A 67 -11.50 3.23 9.00
C ALA A 67 -10.93 4.19 10.05
N GLY A 68 -10.05 3.68 10.90
CA GLY A 68 -9.14 4.56 11.64
C GLY A 68 -8.27 5.36 10.67
N ASP A 69 -7.88 6.58 11.07
CA ASP A 69 -6.95 7.38 10.28
C ASP A 69 -5.57 6.69 10.25
N VAL A 70 -5.02 6.51 9.05
CA VAL A 70 -3.62 6.11 8.86
C VAL A 70 -2.75 7.37 8.86
N PRO A 71 -1.84 7.56 9.83
CA PRO A 71 -0.93 8.69 9.81
C PRO A 71 0.06 8.64 8.64
N ASP A 72 0.40 9.80 8.08
CA ASP A 72 1.38 9.94 7.00
C ASP A 72 2.70 9.21 7.30
N GLU A 73 3.23 9.38 8.51
CA GLU A 73 4.50 8.78 8.96
C GLU A 73 4.41 7.26 9.03
N THR A 74 3.24 6.72 9.42
CA THR A 74 2.99 5.28 9.47
C THR A 74 3.02 4.68 8.06
N LEU A 75 2.33 5.31 7.10
CA LEU A 75 2.36 4.84 5.71
C LEU A 75 3.79 4.87 5.16
N LEU A 76 4.51 5.98 5.32
CA LEU A 76 5.87 6.12 4.80
C LEU A 76 6.83 5.09 5.44
N GLY A 77 6.69 4.84 6.75
CA GLY A 77 7.47 3.82 7.45
C GLY A 77 7.19 2.40 6.94
N VAL A 78 5.91 2.07 6.71
CA VAL A 78 5.52 0.79 6.12
C VAL A 78 6.09 0.65 4.70
N LEU A 79 5.92 1.64 3.82
CA LEU A 79 6.45 1.55 2.45
C LEU A 79 7.98 1.35 2.45
N SER A 80 8.70 2.05 3.32
CA SER A 80 10.16 1.89 3.45
C SER A 80 10.57 0.52 3.99
N MET A 81 9.83 -0.04 4.95
CA MET A 81 10.08 -1.39 5.47
C MET A 81 9.95 -2.46 4.38
N PHE A 82 9.04 -2.26 3.43
CA PHE A 82 8.82 -3.15 2.28
C PHE A 82 9.69 -2.79 1.05
N GLY A 83 10.56 -1.79 1.15
CA GLY A 83 11.42 -1.34 0.05
C GLY A 83 10.65 -0.73 -1.14
N ASN A 84 9.44 -0.22 -0.89
CA ASN A 84 8.57 0.35 -1.92
C ASN A 84 8.84 1.86 -2.07
N ASP A 85 10.10 2.19 -2.36
CA ASP A 85 10.61 3.57 -2.34
C ASP A 85 9.97 4.47 -3.40
N ASP A 86 9.65 3.93 -4.58
CA ASP A 86 8.97 4.68 -5.65
C ASP A 86 7.57 5.13 -5.23
N LEU A 87 6.81 4.22 -4.59
CA LEU A 87 5.49 4.56 -4.07
C LEU A 87 5.58 5.54 -2.90
N ALA A 88 6.57 5.37 -2.01
CA ALA A 88 6.83 6.31 -0.93
C ALA A 88 7.14 7.72 -1.46
N PHE A 89 7.93 7.81 -2.55
CA PHE A 89 8.25 9.08 -3.20
C PHE A 89 7.00 9.78 -3.73
N VAL A 90 6.13 9.07 -4.45
CA VAL A 90 4.88 9.62 -4.97
C VAL A 90 3.96 10.09 -3.84
N VAL A 91 3.81 9.30 -2.77
CA VAL A 91 3.03 9.67 -1.58
C VAL A 91 3.56 10.96 -0.96
N MET A 92 4.89 11.10 -0.84
CA MET A 92 5.50 12.34 -0.35
C MET A 92 5.22 13.55 -1.26
N GLU A 93 5.17 13.37 -2.57
CA GLU A 93 4.80 14.45 -3.50
C GLU A 93 3.34 14.87 -3.32
N GLU A 94 2.41 13.92 -3.18
CA GLU A 94 1.00 14.21 -2.95
C GLU A 94 0.79 14.93 -1.61
N LEU A 95 1.48 14.49 -0.55
CA LEU A 95 1.49 15.18 0.75
C LEU A 95 1.96 16.64 0.64
N LYS A 96 3.03 16.89 -0.14
CA LYS A 96 3.52 18.25 -0.37
C LYS A 96 2.50 19.09 -1.14
N LYS A 97 1.78 18.51 -2.11
CA LYS A 97 0.73 19.21 -2.86
C LYS A 97 -0.43 19.60 -1.94
N MET A 98 -0.88 18.70 -1.07
CA MET A 98 -1.94 18.99 -0.10
C MET A 98 -1.55 20.11 0.86
N LYS A 99 -0.31 20.09 1.38
CA LYS A 99 0.19 21.12 2.33
C LYS A 99 0.41 22.49 1.68
N LYS A 100 0.69 22.55 0.38
CA LYS A 100 0.84 23.83 -0.36
C LYS A 100 -0.48 24.45 -0.79
N GLY A 101 -1.56 23.66 -0.83
CA GLY A 101 -2.90 24.12 -1.18
C GLY A 101 -3.79 24.53 0.00
N SER A 102 -3.25 24.51 1.24
CA SER A 102 -3.94 24.94 2.48
C SER A 102 -3.55 26.35 2.90
#